data_AF-A0A958HU60-F1
#
_entry.id   AF-A0A958HU60-F1
#
_cell.length_a   1.000
_cell.length_b   1.000
_cell.length_c   1.000
_cell.angle_alpha   90.00
_cell.angle_beta   90.00
_cell.angle_gamma   90.00
#
_symmetry.space_group_name_H-M   'P 1'
#
loop_
_entity.id
_entity.type
_entity.pdbx_description
1 polymer ?
#
loop_
_entity_poly.entity_id
_entity_poly.type
_entity_poly.pdbx_seq_one_letter_code
_entity_poly.pdbx_strand_id
1 'polypeptide(L)'
;EQFRLTFQSRFGKAEWLQPYTAPTLQAMAKQGVKRVDILCPGFVGDCLETLEEIAMEGKADFLQAGGGEYHYIPALNERDDWIAALTGLIESHLGGWPTREVQDAASLALSATRAKGLGASS
;
A
#
# COMPACT_ATOMS: atom_id res chain seq x y z
N GLU A 1 12.67 8.14 -20.32
CA GLU A 1 12.45 7.25 -19.15
C GLU A 1 10.95 7.02 -18.96
N GLN A 2 10.54 5.83 -18.53
CA GLN A 2 9.13 5.46 -18.35
C GLN A 2 8.63 5.59 -16.90
N PHE A 3 9.54 5.77 -15.92
CA PHE A 3 9.19 5.98 -14.51
C PHE A 3 10.23 6.89 -13.83
N ARG A 4 9.85 7.52 -12.72
CA ARG A 4 10.73 8.35 -11.87
C ARG A 4 10.49 7.98 -10.40
N LEU A 5 11.57 7.69 -9.68
CA LEU A 5 11.54 7.43 -8.24
C LEU A 5 11.74 8.73 -7.47
N THR A 6 10.89 8.99 -6.47
CA THR A 6 10.98 10.13 -5.57
C THR A 6 10.68 9.72 -4.13
N PHE A 7 10.98 10.59 -3.18
CA PHE A 7 10.84 10.35 -1.74
C PHE A 7 9.90 11.39 -1.11
N GLN A 8 9.08 10.93 -0.17
CA GLN A 8 7.97 11.65 0.47
C GLN A 8 8.12 11.65 2.01
N SER A 9 7.20 12.27 2.76
CA SER A 9 7.22 12.41 4.23
C SER A 9 8.56 12.87 4.82
N ARG A 10 8.95 14.12 4.53
CA ARG A 10 10.12 14.74 5.15
C ARG A 10 9.77 15.32 6.52
N PHE A 11 10.56 15.01 7.53
CA PHE A 11 10.40 15.58 8.87
C PHE A 11 11.60 16.44 9.30
N GLY A 12 11.33 17.59 9.90
CA GLY A 12 12.36 18.49 10.42
C GLY A 12 13.19 19.22 9.36
N LYS A 13 14.32 19.81 9.78
CA LYS A 13 15.16 20.68 8.94
C LYS A 13 16.35 19.96 8.28
N ALA A 14 16.60 18.71 8.66
CA ALA A 14 17.68 17.93 8.07
C ALA A 14 17.37 17.61 6.60
N GLU A 15 18.42 17.37 5.81
CA GLU A 15 18.26 16.89 4.44
C GLU A 15 17.89 15.40 4.46
N TRP A 16 16.90 15.03 3.65
CA TRP A 16 16.44 13.66 3.47
C TRP A 16 16.81 13.15 2.07
N LEU A 17 16.57 11.87 1.82
CA LEU A 17 16.86 11.26 0.54
C LEU A 17 16.10 11.95 -0.60
N GLN A 18 16.83 12.27 -1.67
CA GLN A 18 16.33 12.98 -2.84
C GLN A 18 16.21 12.04 -4.06
N PRO A 19 15.36 12.37 -5.07
CA PRO A 19 14.57 13.60 -5.23
C PRO A 19 13.25 13.59 -4.44
N TYR A 20 12.80 14.77 -4.01
CA TYR A 20 11.53 14.91 -3.26
C TYR A 20 10.31 14.90 -4.17
N THR A 21 9.22 14.25 -3.74
CA THR A 21 8.01 14.08 -4.56
C THR A 21 7.35 15.40 -4.95
N ALA A 22 6.99 16.27 -3.99
CA ALA A 22 6.29 17.53 -4.29
C ALA A 22 7.06 18.47 -5.25
N PRO A 23 8.34 18.80 -5.01
CA PRO A 23 9.12 19.60 -5.96
C PRO A 23 9.26 18.95 -7.35
N THR A 24 9.36 17.61 -7.39
CA THR A 24 9.45 16.87 -8.65
C THR A 24 8.16 16.98 -9.45
N LEU A 25 6.99 16.83 -8.81
CA LEU A 25 5.68 16.99 -9.45
C LEU A 25 5.51 18.40 -10.02
N GLN A 26 5.83 19.42 -9.23
CA GLN A 26 5.78 20.82 -9.70
C GLN A 26 6.73 21.08 -10.88
N ALA A 27 7.94 20.51 -10.85
CA ALA A 27 8.89 20.63 -11.96
C ALA A 27 8.39 19.92 -13.23
N MET A 28 7.83 18.72 -13.09
CA MET A 28 7.24 17.96 -14.21
C MET A 28 6.07 18.71 -14.84
N ALA A 29 5.18 19.27 -14.03
CA ALA A 29 4.08 20.11 -14.50
C ALA A 29 4.60 21.31 -15.33
N LYS A 30 5.59 22.04 -14.81
CA LYS A 30 6.22 23.18 -15.50
C LYS A 30 6.94 22.79 -16.79
N GLN A 31 7.41 21.55 -16.90
CA GLN A 31 8.00 20.98 -18.11
C GLN A 31 6.94 20.52 -19.14
N GLY A 32 5.65 20.69 -18.83
CA GLY A 32 4.55 20.37 -19.74
C GLY A 32 4.08 18.92 -19.70
N VAL A 33 4.45 18.15 -18.66
CA VAL A 33 3.95 16.79 -18.47
C VAL A 33 2.43 16.83 -18.34
N LYS A 34 1.75 16.09 -19.22
CA LYS A 34 0.29 16.09 -19.33
C LYS A 34 -0.40 15.06 -18.46
N ARG A 35 0.32 14.07 -17.95
CA ARG A 35 -0.25 13.02 -17.11
C ARG A 35 0.80 12.43 -16.19
N VAL A 36 0.41 12.15 -14.95
CA VAL A 36 1.17 11.34 -14.00
C VAL A 36 0.25 10.26 -13.41
N ASP A 37 0.69 9.01 -13.51
CA ASP A 37 0.16 7.90 -12.72
C ASP A 37 1.20 7.58 -11.63
N ILE A 38 0.82 7.63 -10.36
CA ILE A 38 1.74 7.52 -9.22
C ILE A 38 1.32 6.39 -8.29
N LEU A 39 2.31 5.69 -7.72
CA LEU A 39 2.10 4.62 -6.74
C LEU A 39 3.12 4.74 -5.59
N CYS A 40 2.76 4.20 -4.43
CA CYS A 40 3.58 4.24 -3.21
C CYS A 40 4.05 2.82 -2.83
N PRO A 41 5.08 2.25 -3.49
CA PRO A 41 5.46 0.85 -3.28
C PRO A 41 6.07 0.56 -1.90
N GLY A 42 6.37 1.59 -1.12
CA GLY A 42 6.80 1.45 0.28
C GLY A 42 5.67 1.05 1.24
N PHE A 43 4.41 1.08 0.79
CA PHE A 43 3.24 0.76 1.59
C PHE A 43 2.40 -0.31 0.88
N VAL A 44 2.03 -1.36 1.63
CA VAL A 44 1.13 -2.41 1.12
C VAL A 44 -0.34 -2.06 1.33
N GLY A 45 -0.65 -1.14 2.24
CA GLY A 45 -2.00 -0.62 2.49
C GLY A 45 -2.00 0.90 2.54
N ASP A 46 -3.12 1.50 2.17
CA ASP A 46 -3.29 2.95 2.19
C ASP A 46 -3.29 3.49 3.62
N CYS A 47 -2.61 4.62 3.79
CA CYS A 47 -2.45 5.32 5.05
C CYS A 47 -2.58 6.83 4.85
N LEU A 48 -2.34 7.61 5.91
CA LEU A 48 -2.44 9.06 5.85
C LEU A 48 -1.46 9.63 4.81
N GLU A 49 -0.23 9.12 4.81
CA GLU A 49 0.83 9.52 3.90
C GLU A 49 0.48 9.22 2.44
N THR A 50 -0.21 8.12 2.14
CA THR A 50 -0.60 7.82 0.75
C THR A 50 -1.84 8.58 0.29
N LEU A 51 -2.86 8.70 1.15
CA LEU A 51 -4.13 9.31 0.77
C LEU A 51 -4.07 10.84 0.82
N GLU A 52 -3.52 11.42 1.89
CA GLU A 52 -3.48 12.86 2.07
C GLU A 52 -2.27 13.46 1.32
N GLU A 53 -1.04 13.07 1.67
CA GLU A 53 0.16 13.70 1.05
C GLU A 53 0.26 13.41 -0.45
N ILE A 54 -0.02 12.17 -0.88
CA ILE A 54 0.18 11.78 -2.29
C ILE A 54 -1.11 11.97 -3.10
N ALA A 55 -2.20 11.30 -2.74
CA ALA A 55 -3.40 11.30 -3.57
C ALA A 55 -4.12 12.67 -3.61
N MET A 56 -4.01 13.49 -2.54
CA MET A 56 -4.63 14.80 -2.44
C MET A 56 -3.65 15.96 -2.64
N GLU A 57 -2.63 16.10 -1.79
CA GLU A 57 -1.70 17.23 -1.84
C GLU A 57 -0.80 17.17 -3.09
N GLY A 58 -0.20 16.02 -3.38
CA GLY A 58 0.61 15.82 -4.59
C GLY A 58 -0.19 16.06 -5.89
N LYS A 59 -1.46 15.67 -5.90
CA LYS A 59 -2.38 16.01 -6.99
C LYS A 59 -2.57 17.52 -7.10
N ALA A 60 -2.84 18.21 -5.99
CA ALA A 60 -3.00 19.66 -5.98
C ALA A 60 -1.73 20.37 -6.49
N ASP A 61 -0.55 19.96 -6.01
CA ASP A 61 0.76 20.50 -6.43
C ASP A 61 0.98 20.38 -7.94
N PHE A 62 0.70 19.21 -8.51
CA PHE A 62 0.88 18.97 -9.95
C PHE A 62 -0.08 19.81 -10.80
N LEU A 63 -1.37 19.83 -10.43
CA LEU A 63 -2.41 20.56 -11.17
C LEU A 63 -2.19 22.08 -11.08
N GLN A 64 -1.90 22.61 -9.90
CA GLN A 64 -1.66 24.04 -9.69
C GLN A 64 -0.41 24.53 -10.42
N ALA A 65 0.60 23.66 -10.59
CA ALA A 65 1.80 23.97 -11.36
C ALA A 65 1.62 23.87 -12.90
N GLY A 66 0.41 23.60 -13.39
CA GLY A 66 0.08 23.53 -14.82
C GLY A 66 0.12 22.13 -15.44
N GLY A 67 0.18 21.09 -14.61
CA GLY A 67 0.08 19.70 -15.03
C GLY A 67 -1.33 19.34 -15.54
N GLY A 68 -1.42 18.23 -16.30
CA GLY A 68 -2.70 17.72 -16.81
C GLY A 68 -3.37 16.72 -15.87
N GLU A 69 -3.44 15.45 -16.24
CA GLU A 69 -4.07 14.39 -15.43
C GLU A 69 -3.17 13.90 -14.30
N TYR A 70 -3.77 13.56 -13.16
CA TYR A 70 -3.07 12.95 -12.03
C TYR A 70 -3.90 11.80 -11.49
N HIS A 71 -3.32 10.59 -11.50
CA HIS A 71 -3.96 9.40 -10.99
C HIS A 71 -3.10 8.75 -9.92
N TYR A 72 -3.67 8.69 -8.72
CA TYR A 72 -3.14 7.86 -7.67
C TYR A 72 -3.55 6.40 -7.93
N ILE A 73 -2.58 5.49 -7.90
CA ILE A 73 -2.78 4.05 -7.93
C ILE A 73 -2.85 3.59 -6.47
N PRO A 74 -3.99 3.07 -5.99
CA PRO A 74 -4.14 2.59 -4.62
C PRO A 74 -3.09 1.56 -4.24
N ALA A 75 -2.79 1.50 -2.94
CA ALA A 75 -1.98 0.42 -2.39
C ALA A 75 -2.67 -0.94 -2.59
N LEU A 76 -1.97 -2.04 -2.24
CA LEU A 76 -2.50 -3.38 -2.46
C LEU A 76 -3.76 -3.66 -1.61
N ASN A 77 -3.85 -3.07 -0.41
CA ASN A 77 -5.00 -3.16 0.49
C ASN A 77 -5.49 -4.61 0.64
N GLU A 78 -6.81 -4.85 0.53
CA GLU A 78 -7.46 -6.15 0.64
C GLU A 78 -7.51 -6.95 -0.67
N ARG A 79 -6.69 -6.62 -1.68
CA ARG A 79 -6.72 -7.35 -2.95
C ARG A 79 -6.45 -8.84 -2.76
N ASP A 80 -7.35 -9.66 -3.29
CA ASP A 80 -7.29 -11.12 -3.20
C ASP A 80 -5.97 -11.69 -3.75
N ASP A 81 -5.46 -11.14 -4.85
CA ASP A 81 -4.22 -11.61 -5.48
C ASP A 81 -2.97 -11.33 -4.63
N TRP A 82 -2.94 -10.18 -3.96
CA TRP A 82 -1.90 -9.84 -2.98
C TRP A 82 -1.97 -10.74 -1.75
N ILE A 83 -3.16 -10.93 -1.18
CA ILE A 83 -3.35 -11.80 -0.01
C ILE A 83 -2.93 -13.23 -0.36
N ALA A 84 -3.33 -13.76 -1.51
CA ALA A 84 -2.92 -15.08 -1.98
C ALA A 84 -1.39 -15.19 -2.17
N ALA A 85 -0.75 -14.16 -2.73
CA ALA A 85 0.70 -14.14 -2.86
C ALA A 85 1.42 -14.13 -1.50
N LEU A 86 0.94 -13.32 -0.54
CA LEU A 86 1.45 -13.29 0.82
C LEU A 86 1.25 -14.62 1.54
N THR A 87 0.08 -15.25 1.39
CA THR A 87 -0.19 -16.60 1.90
C THR A 87 0.81 -17.61 1.34
N GLY A 88 1.05 -17.60 0.02
CA GLY A 88 2.02 -18.49 -0.61
C GLY A 88 3.44 -18.31 -0.07
N LEU A 89 3.87 -17.07 0.15
CA LEU A 89 5.15 -16.77 0.80
C LEU A 89 5.20 -17.36 2.21
N ILE A 90 4.19 -17.10 3.04
CA ILE A 90 4.09 -17.61 4.40
C ILE A 90 4.16 -19.14 4.42
N GLU A 91 3.39 -19.81 3.58
CA GLU A 91 3.40 -21.28 3.48
C GLU A 91 4.78 -21.83 3.12
N SER A 92 5.49 -21.19 2.19
CA SER A 92 6.85 -21.59 1.81
C SER A 92 7.85 -21.48 2.97
N HIS A 93 7.65 -20.49 3.85
CA HIS A 93 8.53 -20.22 4.98
C HIS A 93 8.12 -20.96 6.26
N LEU A 94 6.89 -21.44 6.35
CA LEU A 94 6.37 -22.29 7.42
C LEU A 94 6.56 -23.79 7.15
N GLY A 95 7.53 -24.16 6.30
CA GLY A 95 7.84 -25.55 5.97
C GLY A 95 7.94 -26.44 7.22
N GLY A 96 7.02 -27.42 7.31
CA GLY A 96 6.89 -28.33 8.45
C GLY A 96 5.67 -28.08 9.35
N TRP A 97 4.99 -26.94 9.22
CA TRP A 97 3.73 -26.68 9.91
C TRP A 97 2.54 -27.02 8.99
N PRO A 98 1.49 -27.66 9.52
CA PRO A 98 0.31 -27.97 8.73
C PRO A 98 -0.52 -26.70 8.48
N THR A 99 -0.21 -25.95 7.41
CA THR A 99 -0.91 -24.72 7.03
C THR A 99 -2.06 -24.96 6.04
N ARG A 100 -2.12 -26.14 5.43
CA ARG A 100 -3.14 -26.54 4.43
C ARG A 100 -4.04 -27.70 4.87
N GLU A 101 -4.07 -28.00 6.16
CA GLU A 101 -5.03 -28.98 6.67
C GLU A 101 -6.45 -28.44 6.47
N VAL A 102 -7.21 -29.10 5.61
CA VAL A 102 -8.66 -28.89 5.52
C VAL A 102 -9.22 -29.34 6.87
N GLN A 103 -9.59 -28.37 7.72
CA GLN A 103 -10.25 -28.69 8.96
C GLN A 103 -11.62 -29.27 8.64
N ASP A 104 -11.82 -30.53 8.99
CA ASP A 104 -13.11 -31.18 8.85
C ASP A 104 -14.16 -30.52 9.76
N ALA A 105 -15.44 -30.75 9.45
CA ALA A 105 -16.54 -30.13 10.19
C ALA A 105 -16.53 -30.43 11.70
N ALA A 106 -16.01 -31.58 12.12
CA ALA A 106 -15.92 -31.94 13.53
C ALA A 106 -14.79 -31.16 14.22
N SER A 107 -13.65 -31.00 13.56
CA SER A 107 -12.53 -30.18 14.02
C SER A 107 -12.93 -28.71 14.21
N LEU A 108 -13.70 -28.15 13.26
CA LEU A 108 -14.25 -26.79 13.35
C LEU A 108 -15.25 -26.65 14.51
N ALA A 109 -16.16 -27.61 14.68
CA ALA A 109 -17.13 -27.62 15.78
C ALA A 109 -16.45 -27.70 17.16
N LEU A 110 -15.39 -28.51 17.28
CA LEU A 110 -14.57 -28.62 18.49
C LEU A 110 -13.79 -27.32 18.77
N SER A 111 -13.29 -26.66 17.73
CA SER A 111 -12.62 -25.36 17.86
C SER A 111 -13.59 -24.27 18.34
N ALA A 112 -14.79 -24.19 17.73
CA ALA A 112 -15.84 -23.26 18.14
C ALA A 112 -16.31 -23.49 19.59
N THR A 113 -16.41 -24.76 20.00
CA THR A 113 -16.76 -25.11 21.39
C THR A 113 -15.68 -24.65 22.38
N ARG A 114 -14.40 -24.84 22.05
CA ARG A 114 -13.27 -24.37 22.87
C ARG A 114 -13.23 -22.84 22.97
N ALA A 115 -13.43 -22.14 21.85
CA ALA A 115 -13.47 -20.68 21.82
C ALA A 115 -14.58 -20.12 22.72
N LYS A 116 -15.79 -20.70 22.67
CA LYS A 116 -16.90 -20.34 23.57
C LYS A 116 -16.58 -20.60 25.04
N GLY A 117 -15.93 -21.72 25.35
CA GLY A 117 -15.45 -22.04 26.70
C GLY A 117 -14.42 -21.04 27.25
N LEU A 118 -13.69 -20.36 26.36
CA LEU A 118 -12.71 -19.32 26.69
C LEU A 118 -13.30 -17.89 26.65
N GLY A 119 -14.62 -17.75 26.44
CA GLY A 119 -15.32 -16.47 26.48
C GLY A 119 -15.50 -15.76 25.13
N ALA A 120 -15.23 -16.43 24.00
CA ALA A 120 -15.58 -15.88 22.70
C ALA A 120 -17.11 -15.75 22.57
N SER A 121 -17.57 -14.56 22.17
CA SER A 121 -18.99 -14.32 21.89
C SER A 121 -19.41 -15.07 20.63
N SER A 122 -20.63 -15.62 20.67
CA SER A 122 -21.22 -16.43 19.59
C SER A 122 -21.40 -15.68 18.29
#